data_AF-A0A8D8NR07-F1
#
_entry.id   AF-A0A8D8NR07-F1
#
_cell.length_a   1.000
_cell.length_b   1.000
_cell.length_c   1.000
_cell.angle_alpha   90.00
_cell.angle_beta   90.00
_cell.angle_gamma   90.00
#
_symmetry.space_group_name_H-M   'P 1'
#
loop_
_entity.id
_entity.type
_entity.pdbx_description
1 polymer ?
#
loop_
_entity_poly.entity_id
_entity_poly.type
_entity_poly.pdbx_seq_one_letter_code
_entity_poly.pdbx_strand_id
1 'polypeptide(L)'
;MSDVDRFISPYQYCENPSEEIGKILSSVGFNKYKIQIMDRIYEYKGIDSLKRAVLAVNPFCERMPLDLQEDFMDDYIDIVRKMSYHKNGHEDANNYKFITPYKLVIVYASK
;
A
#
# COMPACT_ATOMS: atom_id res chain seq x y z
N MET A 1 -13.26 15.92 0.64
CA MET A 1 -12.11 15.51 -0.20
C MET A 1 -12.69 14.99 -1.51
N SER A 2 -12.60 15.75 -2.60
CA SER A 2 -13.38 15.52 -3.83
C SER A 2 -12.63 14.75 -4.93
N ASP A 3 -11.34 14.53 -4.75
CA ASP A 3 -10.42 13.95 -5.74
C ASP A 3 -9.76 12.66 -5.25
N VAL A 4 -10.29 12.04 -4.19
CA VAL A 4 -9.76 10.82 -3.57
C VAL A 4 -9.62 9.69 -4.59
N ASP A 5 -10.61 9.55 -5.47
CA ASP A 5 -10.65 8.49 -6.49
C ASP A 5 -9.46 8.56 -7.46
N ARG A 6 -8.78 9.71 -7.57
CA ARG A 6 -7.57 9.86 -8.41
C ARG A 6 -6.34 9.18 -7.81
N PHE A 7 -6.36 8.90 -6.51
CA PHE A 7 -5.23 8.33 -5.77
C PHE A 7 -5.46 6.87 -5.37
N ILE A 8 -6.66 6.36 -5.55
CA ILE A 8 -6.98 4.95 -5.35
C ILE A 8 -6.64 4.20 -6.63
N SER A 9 -5.96 3.05 -6.49
CA SER A 9 -5.67 2.18 -7.63
C SER A 9 -6.96 1.79 -8.35
N PRO A 10 -7.04 1.82 -9.69
CA PRO A 10 -8.21 1.35 -10.42
C PRO A 10 -8.50 -0.14 -10.17
N TYR A 11 -7.52 -0.88 -9.64
CA TYR A 11 -7.65 -2.29 -9.29
C TYR A 11 -8.05 -2.54 -7.82
N GLN A 12 -8.25 -1.49 -7.01
CA GLN A 12 -8.52 -1.60 -5.56
C GLN A 12 -9.70 -2.52 -5.24
N TYR A 13 -10.75 -2.47 -6.06
CA TYR A 13 -11.97 -3.28 -5.91
C TYR A 13 -12.16 -4.27 -7.07
N CYS A 14 -11.11 -4.49 -7.87
CA CYS A 14 -11.18 -5.42 -8.98
C CYS A 14 -11.16 -6.86 -8.45
N GLU A 15 -12.22 -7.62 -8.76
CA GLU A 15 -12.33 -9.04 -8.36
C GLU A 15 -11.30 -9.90 -9.09
N ASN A 16 -11.06 -9.62 -10.38
CA ASN A 16 -10.14 -10.38 -11.23
C ASN A 16 -9.13 -9.48 -11.96
N PRO A 17 -8.14 -8.92 -11.26
CA PRO A 17 -7.16 -8.00 -11.84
C PRO A 17 -6.33 -8.64 -12.95
N SER A 18 -6.12 -9.96 -12.92
CA SER A 18 -5.41 -10.68 -13.98
C SER A 18 -6.14 -10.62 -15.32
N GLU A 19 -7.46 -10.76 -15.31
CA GLU A 19 -8.27 -10.73 -16.53
C GLU A 19 -8.29 -9.32 -17.14
N GLU A 20 -8.52 -8.30 -16.31
CA GLU A 20 -8.54 -6.90 -16.76
C GLU A 20 -7.20 -6.48 -17.37
N ILE A 21 -6.09 -6.86 -16.73
CA ILE A 21 -4.75 -6.60 -17.28
C ILE A 21 -4.51 -7.40 -18.56
N GLY A 22 -5.01 -8.64 -18.66
CA GLY A 22 -4.96 -9.42 -19.89
C GLY A 22 -5.69 -8.77 -21.06
N LYS A 23 -6.87 -8.18 -20.81
CA LYS A 23 -7.62 -7.39 -21.81
C LYS A 23 -6.81 -6.19 -22.28
N ILE A 24 -6.18 -5.46 -21.35
CA ILE A 24 -5.32 -4.31 -21.67
C ILE A 24 -4.13 -4.76 -22.54
N LEU A 25 -3.40 -5.81 -22.15
CA LEU A 25 -2.26 -6.33 -22.90
C LEU A 25 -2.67 -6.76 -24.32
N SER A 26 -3.78 -7.47 -24.46
CA SER A 26 -4.32 -7.88 -25.75
C SER A 26 -4.69 -6.68 -26.61
N SER A 27 -5.31 -5.65 -26.02
CA SER A 27 -5.74 -4.43 -26.74
C SER A 27 -4.58 -3.64 -27.35
N VAL A 28 -3.37 -3.73 -26.76
CA VAL A 28 -2.17 -3.05 -27.25
C VAL A 28 -1.25 -3.97 -28.07
N GLY A 29 -1.69 -5.20 -28.37
CA GLY A 29 -1.04 -6.12 -29.30
C GLY A 29 -0.09 -7.15 -28.67
N PHE A 30 -0.04 -7.28 -27.34
CA PHE A 30 0.67 -8.40 -26.71
C PHE A 30 -0.20 -9.65 -26.75
N ASN A 31 0.29 -10.70 -27.43
CA ASN A 31 -0.42 -11.97 -27.57
C ASN A 31 0.20 -13.11 -26.73
N LYS A 32 1.41 -12.90 -26.18
CA LYS A 32 2.08 -13.84 -25.28
C LYS A 32 2.39 -13.15 -23.97
N TYR A 33 1.58 -13.43 -22.95
CA TYR A 33 1.81 -12.89 -21.62
C TYR A 33 1.45 -13.88 -20.51
N LYS A 34 2.04 -13.65 -19.35
CA LYS A 34 1.76 -14.34 -18.09
C LYS A 34 1.57 -13.29 -17.01
N ILE A 35 0.44 -13.37 -16.31
CA ILE A 35 0.10 -12.47 -15.21
C ILE A 35 0.05 -13.30 -13.93
N GLN A 36 0.64 -12.77 -12.86
CA GLN A 36 0.63 -13.38 -11.53
C GLN A 36 0.22 -12.33 -10.51
N ILE A 37 -0.70 -12.70 -9.63
CA ILE A 37 -1.05 -11.91 -8.45
C ILE A 37 -0.40 -12.58 -7.25
N MET A 38 0.40 -11.82 -6.50
CA MET A 38 1.11 -12.34 -5.34
C MET A 38 0.72 -11.53 -4.10
N ASP A 39 0.28 -12.21 -3.06
CA ASP A 39 0.20 -11.61 -1.74
C ASP A 39 1.62 -11.45 -1.16
N ARG A 40 1.89 -10.26 -0.65
CA ARG A 40 3.17 -9.86 -0.08
C ARG A 40 2.95 -9.12 1.22
N ILE A 41 3.97 -9.11 2.06
CA ILE A 41 4.01 -8.35 3.31
C ILE A 41 5.33 -7.58 3.31
N TYR A 42 5.25 -6.27 3.49
CA TYR A 42 6.42 -5.47 3.80
C TYR A 42 6.50 -5.25 5.31
N GLU A 43 7.72 -5.31 5.87
CA GLU A 43 7.96 -5.08 7.29
C GLU A 43 8.70 -3.76 7.50
N TYR A 44 8.09 -2.82 8.21
CA TYR A 44 8.73 -1.61 8.69
C TYR A 44 9.38 -1.85 10.04
N LYS A 45 10.63 -1.38 10.17
CA LYS A 45 11.38 -1.41 11.43
C LYS A 45 11.04 -0.15 12.24
N GLY A 46 10.15 -0.28 13.22
CA GLY A 46 9.76 0.82 14.10
C GLY A 46 8.74 1.79 13.49
N ILE A 47 8.23 2.67 14.37
CA ILE A 47 7.19 3.67 14.05
C ILE A 47 7.69 4.68 13.03
N ASP A 48 8.91 5.18 13.20
CA ASP A 48 9.47 6.25 12.35
C ASP A 48 9.62 5.83 10.88
N SER A 49 9.92 4.56 10.64
CA SER A 49 10.02 4.02 9.29
C SER A 49 8.65 3.99 8.61
N LEU A 50 7.62 3.54 9.35
CA LEU A 50 6.24 3.53 8.86
C LEU A 50 5.73 4.97 8.64
N LYS A 51 5.91 5.87 9.62
CA LYS A 51 5.44 7.26 9.51
C LYS A 51 6.04 7.97 8.29
N ARG A 52 7.36 7.86 8.10
CA ARG A 52 8.03 8.45 6.92
C ARG A 52 7.52 7.87 5.61
N ALA A 53 7.29 6.57 5.55
CA ALA A 53 6.78 5.94 4.33
C ALA A 53 5.36 6.43 3.98
N VAL A 54 4.48 6.53 4.97
CA VAL A 54 3.12 7.04 4.78
C VAL A 54 3.14 8.51 4.36
N LEU A 55 3.89 9.37 5.05
CA LEU A 55 4.01 10.79 4.70
C LEU A 55 4.54 11.00 3.28
N ALA A 56 5.52 10.19 2.85
CA ALA A 56 6.13 10.32 1.53
C ALA A 56 5.21 9.97 0.36
N VAL A 57 4.17 9.16 0.59
CA VAL A 57 3.28 8.65 -0.48
C VAL A 57 1.82 9.08 -0.30
N ASN A 58 1.46 9.66 0.84
CA ASN A 58 0.10 10.10 1.12
C ASN A 58 -0.13 11.48 0.47
N PRO A 59 -0.95 11.57 -0.59
CA PRO A 59 -1.19 12.81 -1.33
C PRO A 59 -2.01 13.84 -0.56
N PHE A 60 -2.52 13.46 0.62
CA PHE A 60 -3.37 14.30 1.45
C PHE A 60 -2.60 14.96 2.59
N CYS A 61 -1.43 14.43 2.98
CA CYS A 61 -0.62 14.99 4.04
C CYS A 61 -0.15 16.41 3.71
N GLU A 62 0.26 16.68 2.47
CA GLU A 62 0.68 18.03 2.02
C GLU A 62 -0.43 19.08 2.10
N ARG A 63 -1.70 18.66 2.19
CA ARG A 63 -2.86 19.54 2.27
C ARG A 63 -3.20 19.93 3.71
N MET A 64 -2.51 19.36 4.69
CA MET A 64 -2.72 19.61 6.11
C MET A 64 -1.61 20.54 6.66
N PRO A 65 -1.94 21.46 7.58
CA PRO A 65 -0.96 22.15 8.41
C PRO A 65 0.00 21.17 9.11
N LEU A 66 1.26 21.56 9.31
CA LEU A 66 2.30 20.68 9.85
C LEU A 66 1.98 20.15 11.26
N ASP A 67 1.38 20.99 12.10
CA ASP A 67 0.87 20.64 13.43
C ASP A 67 -0.19 19.53 13.36
N LEU A 68 -1.12 19.62 12.41
CA LEU A 68 -2.16 18.60 12.22
C LEU A 68 -1.65 17.32 11.54
N GLN A 69 -0.53 17.38 10.82
CA GLN A 69 0.09 16.18 10.23
C GLN A 69 0.64 15.26 11.32
N GLU A 70 1.19 15.81 12.40
CA GLU A 70 1.72 15.01 13.51
C GLU A 70 0.60 14.27 14.24
N ASP A 71 -0.46 14.98 14.63
CA ASP A 71 -1.67 14.42 15.25
C ASP A 71 -2.31 13.33 14.36
N PHE A 72 -2.44 13.60 13.06
CA PHE A 72 -2.94 12.62 12.10
C PHE A 72 -2.09 11.34 12.06
N MET A 73 -0.76 11.48 12.12
CA MET A 73 0.14 10.33 12.08
C MET A 73 0.09 9.51 13.37
N ASP A 74 -0.20 10.13 14.52
CA ASP A 74 -0.44 9.40 15.76
C ASP A 74 -1.74 8.59 15.69
N ASP A 75 -2.83 9.21 15.24
CA ASP A 75 -4.10 8.51 14.99
C ASP A 75 -3.94 7.35 14.02
N TYR A 76 -3.19 7.56 12.93
CA TYR A 76 -2.88 6.51 11.95
C TYR A 76 -2.19 5.31 12.60
N ILE A 77 -1.17 5.55 13.44
CA ILE A 77 -0.43 4.47 14.11
C ILE A 77 -1.33 3.71 15.09
N ASP A 78 -2.21 4.40 15.81
CA ASP A 78 -3.16 3.76 16.72
C ASP A 78 -4.16 2.87 15.99
N ILE A 79 -4.62 3.27 14.80
CA ILE A 79 -5.45 2.43 13.94
C ILE A 79 -4.67 1.21 13.43
N VAL A 80 -3.42 1.38 12.97
CA VAL A 80 -2.56 0.26 12.55
C VAL A 80 -2.35 -0.75 13.68
N ARG A 81 -2.17 -0.28 14.92
CA ARG A 81 -2.07 -1.12 16.12
C ARG A 81 -3.36 -1.89 16.39
N LYS A 82 -4.51 -1.21 16.36
CA LYS A 82 -5.84 -1.82 16.55
C LYS A 82 -6.15 -2.89 15.50
N MET A 83 -5.63 -2.74 14.27
CA MET A 83 -5.77 -3.73 13.21
C MET A 83 -4.78 -4.91 13.31
N SER A 84 -3.96 -4.98 14.36
CA SER A 84 -2.93 -6.01 14.54
C SER A 84 -1.92 -6.06 13.38
N TYR A 85 -1.70 -4.94 12.69
CA TYR A 85 -0.67 -4.80 11.64
C TYR A 85 0.71 -4.52 12.23
N HIS A 86 1.06 -5.34 13.22
CA HIS A 86 2.34 -5.34 13.87
C HIS A 86 2.77 -6.77 14.22
N LYS A 87 4.08 -6.97 14.36
CA LYS A 87 4.65 -8.22 14.87
C LYS A 87 5.22 -7.98 16.27
N ASN A 88 5.04 -8.98 17.14
CA ASN A 88 5.46 -8.99 18.53
C ASN A 88 6.84 -8.36 18.74
N GLY A 89 6.89 -7.27 19.50
CA GLY A 89 8.01 -6.95 20.36
C GLY A 89 7.51 -7.08 21.79
N HIS A 90 7.50 -8.29 22.34
CA HIS A 90 7.49 -8.42 23.80
C HIS A 90 8.81 -7.79 24.29
N GLU A 91 8.68 -6.85 25.23
CA GLU A 91 9.72 -6.32 26.13
C GLU A 91 10.70 -5.23 25.63
N ASP A 92 10.81 -4.93 24.33
CA ASP A 92 11.60 -3.79 23.86
C ASP A 92 10.85 -2.92 22.84
N ALA A 93 10.59 -1.65 23.18
CA ALA A 93 9.99 -0.67 22.27
C ALA A 93 10.78 -0.51 20.94
N ASN A 94 12.09 -0.82 20.96
CA ASN A 94 12.97 -0.79 19.80
C ASN A 94 12.79 -1.98 18.83
N ASN A 95 12.09 -3.05 19.21
CA ASN A 95 11.86 -4.23 18.36
C ASN A 95 10.44 -4.29 17.78
N TYR A 96 9.63 -3.24 17.98
CA TYR A 96 8.28 -3.18 17.43
C TYR A 96 8.32 -3.04 15.90
N LYS A 97 7.78 -4.03 15.19
CA LYS A 97 7.71 -4.04 13.72
C LYS A 97 6.28 -3.86 13.27
N PHE A 98 6.10 -3.07 12.21
CA PHE A 98 4.82 -2.92 11.54
C PHE A 98 4.80 -3.71 10.25
N ILE A 99 3.64 -4.22 9.89
CA ILE A 99 3.45 -4.98 8.64
C ILE A 99 2.45 -4.28 7.74
N THR A 100 2.71 -4.30 6.44
CA THR A 100 1.76 -3.81 5.44
C THR A 100 1.56 -4.92 4.42
N PRO A 101 0.43 -5.65 4.49
CA PRO A 101 0.06 -6.60 3.46
C PRO A 101 -0.35 -5.86 2.18
N TYR A 102 0.07 -6.36 1.03
CA TYR A 102 -0.31 -5.82 -0.27
C TYR A 102 -0.37 -6.92 -1.33
N LYS A 103 -1.17 -6.69 -2.37
CA LYS A 103 -1.21 -7.52 -3.57
C LYS A 103 -0.32 -6.90 -4.64
N LEU A 104 0.58 -7.70 -5.18
CA LEU A 104 1.47 -7.30 -6.27
C LEU A 104 1.06 -8.02 -7.56
N VAL A 105 0.83 -7.24 -8.61
CA VAL A 105 0.68 -7.78 -9.97
C VAL A 105 2.05 -7.87 -10.62
N ILE A 106 2.41 -9.05 -11.10
CA ILE A 106 3.62 -9.29 -11.91
C ILE A 106 3.17 -9.70 -13.31
N VAL A 107 3.65 -8.97 -14.31
CA VAL A 107 3.32 -9.20 -15.73
C VAL A 107 4.60 -9.51 -16.49
N TYR A 108 4.62 -10.64 -17.16
CA TYR A 108 5.62 -10.99 -18.17
C TYR A 108 4.93 -10.96 -19.53
N ALA A 109 5.38 -10.14 -20.45
CA ALA A 109 4.80 -10.04 -21.79
C ALA A 109 5.90 -10.02 -22.86
N SER A 110 5.61 -10.64 -24.00
CA SER A 110 6.46 -10.66 -25.18
C SER A 110 5.60 -10.27 -26.39
N LYS A 111 6.18 -9.43 -27.26
CA LYS A 111 5.54 -8.96 -28.48
C LYS A 111 5.83 -9.90 -29.65
#